data_AF-A0A925IHS8-F1
#
_entry.id   AF-A0A925IHS8-F1
#
_cell.length_a   1.000
_cell.length_b   1.000
_cell.length_c   1.000
_cell.angle_alpha   90.00
_cell.angle_beta   90.00
_cell.angle_gamma   90.00
#
_symmetry.space_group_name_H-M   'P 1'
#
loop_
_entity.id
_entity.type
_entity.pdbx_description
1 polymer ?
#
loop_
_entity_poly.entity_id
_entity_poly.type
_entity_poly.pdbx_seq_one_letter_code
_entity_poly.pdbx_strand_id
1 'polypeptide(L)'
;MKSALQKLIFTSIIALLIYPLCSYGQDLTGIWKGWFKTNDGQHYRLEFQVKQNKSKTVTGVSYSYGSNIEFYGKATMTGKLMEDDGSFVIQEIKTVEVKSASGGTCIMNYKFAYSKSGKEEYLEGTYVGKSEDRLNPKNNGVWGDCGGGTVFLRRVQNSDFYVEPFLRDKPEVKAPVKDTVKTKI
;
A
#
# COMPACT_ATOMS: atom_id res chain seq x y z
N MET A 1 -10.79 57.51 -9.25
CA MET A 1 -11.17 56.40 -8.34
C MET A 1 -11.47 55.07 -9.04
N LYS A 2 -12.18 55.03 -10.19
CA LYS A 2 -12.53 53.76 -10.88
C LYS A 2 -11.33 52.93 -11.38
N SER A 3 -10.24 53.55 -11.84
CA SER A 3 -9.07 52.83 -12.36
C SER A 3 -8.16 52.19 -11.30
N ALA A 4 -8.11 52.76 -10.09
CA ALA A 4 -7.35 52.19 -8.97
C ALA A 4 -8.05 50.94 -8.42
N LEU A 5 -9.39 50.96 -8.36
CA LEU A 5 -10.21 49.82 -7.93
C LEU A 5 -10.12 48.65 -8.94
N GLN A 6 -10.15 48.94 -10.25
CA GLN A 6 -9.94 47.91 -11.29
C GLN A 6 -8.54 47.28 -11.26
N LYS A 7 -7.50 48.10 -11.00
CA LYS A 7 -6.14 47.58 -10.82
C LYS A 7 -6.05 46.68 -9.58
N LEU A 8 -6.63 47.09 -8.45
CA LEU A 8 -6.66 46.29 -7.21
C LEU A 8 -7.37 44.93 -7.37
N ILE A 9 -8.46 44.91 -8.13
CA ILE A 9 -9.21 43.69 -8.45
C ILE A 9 -8.37 42.77 -9.37
N PHE A 10 -7.70 43.34 -10.38
CA PHE A 10 -6.82 42.56 -11.26
C PHE A 10 -5.60 41.97 -10.53
N THR A 11 -4.98 42.72 -9.61
CA THR A 11 -3.85 42.19 -8.81
C THR A 11 -4.30 41.10 -7.84
N SER A 12 -5.52 41.19 -7.30
CA SER A 12 -6.08 40.18 -6.38
C SER A 12 -6.43 38.87 -7.10
N ILE A 13 -6.88 38.92 -8.36
CA ILE A 13 -7.19 37.73 -9.17
C ILE A 13 -5.91 36.97 -9.58
N ILE A 14 -4.83 37.69 -9.89
CA ILE A 14 -3.54 37.07 -10.25
C ILE A 14 -2.86 36.45 -9.02
N ALA A 15 -2.99 37.04 -7.83
CA ALA A 15 -2.43 36.50 -6.60
C ALA A 15 -3.13 35.20 -6.13
N LEU A 16 -4.39 34.97 -6.51
CA LEU A 16 -5.13 33.75 -6.17
C LEU A 16 -4.74 32.53 -7.03
N LEU A 17 -4.14 32.76 -8.21
CA LEU A 17 -3.77 31.71 -9.17
C LEU A 17 -2.38 31.08 -8.91
N ILE A 18 -1.62 31.59 -7.94
CA ILE A 18 -0.25 31.14 -7.64
C ILE A 18 -0.20 30.29 -6.35
N TYR A 19 -1.35 29.88 -5.80
CA TYR A 19 -1.34 28.85 -4.76
C TYR A 19 -0.73 27.58 -5.36
N PRO A 20 0.45 27.12 -4.87
CA PRO A 20 0.99 25.86 -5.34
C PRO A 20 -0.01 24.79 -4.93
N LEU A 21 -0.63 24.15 -5.93
CA LEU A 21 -1.25 22.85 -5.76
C LEU A 21 -0.10 21.91 -5.37
N CYS A 22 0.18 21.82 -4.07
CA CYS A 22 1.02 20.77 -3.52
C CYS A 22 0.26 19.47 -3.76
N SER A 23 0.47 18.89 -4.95
CA SER A 23 0.13 17.51 -5.23
C SER A 23 1.06 16.65 -4.39
N TYR A 24 0.71 16.46 -3.12
CA TYR A 24 1.27 15.39 -2.32
C TYR A 24 0.87 14.09 -3.01
N GLY A 25 1.80 13.51 -3.77
CA GLY A 25 1.64 12.14 -4.25
C GLY A 25 1.34 11.26 -3.03
N GLN A 26 0.28 10.45 -3.14
CA GLN A 26 -0.10 9.52 -2.07
C GLN A 26 1.06 8.54 -1.89
N ASP A 27 1.68 8.55 -0.70
CA ASP A 27 2.70 7.60 -0.31
C ASP A 27 2.05 6.46 0.48
N LEU A 28 1.93 5.32 -0.17
CA LEU A 28 1.34 4.10 0.37
C LEU A 28 2.33 3.29 1.22
N THR A 29 3.60 3.73 1.33
CA THR A 29 4.62 3.05 2.13
C THR A 29 4.24 3.00 3.60
N GLY A 30 4.24 1.82 4.21
CA GLY A 30 3.99 1.67 5.65
C GLY A 30 3.26 0.39 5.99
N ILE A 31 2.71 0.38 7.20
CA ILE A 31 1.98 -0.77 7.75
C ILE A 31 0.49 -0.46 7.66
N TRP A 32 -0.27 -1.39 7.07
CA TRP A 32 -1.72 -1.33 6.96
C TRP A 32 -2.32 -2.53 7.68
N LYS A 33 -3.19 -2.29 8.64
CA LYS A 33 -3.75 -3.36 9.48
C LYS A 33 -5.26 -3.26 9.60
N GLY A 34 -5.91 -4.41 9.63
CA GLY A 34 -7.34 -4.52 9.84
C GLY A 34 -7.80 -5.96 9.68
N TRP A 35 -8.82 -6.18 8.87
CA TRP A 35 -9.47 -7.47 8.73
C TRP A 35 -9.99 -7.70 7.32
N PHE A 36 -10.15 -8.96 6.97
CA PHE A 36 -11.01 -9.37 5.88
C PHE A 36 -12.12 -10.27 6.41
N LYS A 37 -13.27 -10.20 5.74
CA LYS A 37 -14.43 -11.04 5.98
C LYS A 37 -14.72 -11.81 4.72
N THR A 38 -14.70 -13.13 4.82
CA THR A 38 -15.05 -14.02 3.72
C THR A 38 -16.55 -13.91 3.39
N ASN A 39 -16.95 -14.31 2.19
CA ASN A 39 -18.38 -14.32 1.80
C ASN A 39 -19.25 -15.23 2.67
N ASP A 40 -18.69 -16.29 3.26
CA ASP A 40 -19.36 -17.17 4.23
C ASP A 40 -19.35 -16.61 5.67
N GLY A 41 -18.79 -15.40 5.86
CA GLY A 41 -18.92 -14.64 7.10
C GLY A 41 -17.82 -14.86 8.13
N GLN A 42 -16.77 -15.61 7.80
CA GLN A 42 -15.60 -15.79 8.66
C GLN A 42 -14.75 -14.53 8.67
N HIS A 43 -14.14 -14.25 9.82
CA HIS A 43 -13.36 -13.04 10.04
C HIS A 43 -11.91 -13.37 10.37
N TYR A 44 -10.99 -12.70 9.68
CA TYR A 44 -9.56 -12.86 9.88
C TYR A 44 -8.89 -11.49 9.96
N ARG A 45 -7.78 -11.42 10.67
CA ARG A 45 -6.93 -10.23 10.69
C ARG A 45 -5.98 -10.26 9.51
N LEU A 46 -5.67 -9.06 9.03
CA LEU A 46 -4.80 -8.83 7.89
C LEU A 46 -3.85 -7.69 8.19
N GLU A 47 -2.57 -7.90 7.92
CA GLU A 47 -1.55 -6.85 7.94
C GLU A 47 -0.77 -6.85 6.63
N PHE A 48 -0.55 -5.68 6.07
CA PHE A 48 0.36 -5.44 4.97
C PHE A 48 1.52 -4.56 5.42
N GLN A 49 2.72 -4.92 4.99
CA GLN A 49 3.91 -4.06 5.07
C GLN A 49 4.33 -3.70 3.66
N VAL A 50 4.10 -2.43 3.28
CA VAL A 50 4.15 -1.95 1.89
C VAL A 50 5.33 -0.99 1.70
N LYS A 51 6.05 -1.15 0.60
CA LYS A 51 7.00 -0.15 0.09
C LYS A 51 6.55 0.35 -1.27
N GLN A 52 6.36 1.66 -1.40
CA GLN A 52 6.13 2.28 -2.70
C GLN A 52 7.45 2.47 -3.45
N ASN A 53 7.49 1.98 -4.69
CA ASN A 53 8.60 2.15 -5.61
C ASN A 53 8.49 3.49 -6.34
N LYS A 54 9.58 3.92 -6.97
CA LYS A 54 9.62 5.16 -7.78
C LYS A 54 8.59 5.16 -8.92
N SER A 55 8.22 3.98 -9.43
CA SER A 55 7.27 3.77 -10.53
C SER A 55 5.80 3.76 -10.10
N LYS A 56 5.44 4.25 -8.90
CA LYS A 56 4.09 4.14 -8.29
C LYS A 56 3.57 2.70 -8.11
N THR A 57 4.38 1.70 -8.41
CA THR A 57 4.11 0.31 -8.03
C THR A 57 4.51 0.12 -6.57
N VAL A 58 3.97 -0.92 -5.94
CA VAL A 58 4.36 -1.30 -4.58
C VAL A 58 4.88 -2.73 -4.54
N THR A 59 5.72 -2.99 -3.55
CA THR A 59 6.14 -4.32 -3.13
C THR A 59 5.90 -4.45 -1.63
N GLY A 60 5.85 -5.68 -1.13
CA GLY A 60 5.69 -5.88 0.30
C GLY A 60 5.42 -7.31 0.69
N VAL A 61 4.94 -7.46 1.92
CA VAL A 61 4.45 -8.73 2.46
C VAL A 61 3.07 -8.55 3.06
N SER A 62 2.27 -9.60 3.00
CA SER A 62 1.00 -9.72 3.70
C SER A 62 1.06 -10.78 4.79
N TYR A 63 0.27 -10.59 5.83
CA TYR A 63 0.06 -11.53 6.92
C TYR A 63 -1.43 -11.73 7.15
N SER A 64 -1.91 -12.95 6.99
CA SER A 64 -3.28 -13.35 7.33
C SER A 64 -3.26 -14.25 8.55
N TYR A 65 -4.06 -13.92 9.57
CA TYR A 65 -4.00 -14.59 10.86
C TYR A 65 -5.34 -14.56 11.60
N GLY A 66 -5.53 -15.53 12.49
CA GLY A 66 -6.72 -15.61 13.33
C GLY A 66 -6.65 -14.68 14.54
N SER A 67 -7.44 -15.00 15.55
CA SER A 67 -7.40 -14.29 16.84
C SER A 67 -6.05 -14.42 17.56
N ASN A 68 -5.30 -15.49 17.30
CA ASN A 68 -3.96 -15.75 17.83
C ASN A 68 -2.92 -15.68 16.68
N ILE A 69 -1.84 -14.92 16.91
CA ILE A 69 -0.72 -14.76 15.97
C ILE A 69 0.13 -16.03 15.83
N GLU A 70 -0.03 -17.02 16.71
CA GLU A 70 0.66 -18.31 16.58
C GLU A 70 0.32 -19.05 15.30
N PHE A 71 -0.82 -18.73 14.65
CA PHE A 71 -1.21 -19.28 13.36
C PHE A 71 -1.38 -18.17 12.31
N TYR A 72 -0.50 -18.17 11.31
CA TYR A 72 -0.53 -17.20 10.21
C TYR A 72 -0.02 -17.75 8.89
N GLY A 73 -0.45 -17.13 7.80
CA GLY A 73 0.18 -17.22 6.49
C GLY A 73 0.84 -15.89 6.13
N LYS A 74 2.06 -15.95 5.58
CA LYS A 74 2.80 -14.79 5.05
C LYS A 74 3.04 -14.96 3.57
N ALA A 75 2.65 -13.97 2.77
CA ALA A 75 2.90 -13.96 1.33
C ALA A 75 3.69 -12.73 0.90
N THR A 76 4.52 -12.88 -0.13
CA THR A 76 5.08 -11.71 -0.84
C THR A 76 4.01 -11.14 -1.76
N MET A 77 3.98 -9.83 -1.93
CA MET A 77 2.97 -9.15 -2.75
C MET A 77 3.56 -8.03 -3.61
N THR A 78 2.84 -7.70 -4.66
CA THR A 78 3.05 -6.49 -5.47
C THR A 78 1.72 -5.79 -5.69
N GLY A 79 1.76 -4.52 -6.06
CA GLY A 79 0.56 -3.77 -6.37
C GLY A 79 0.84 -2.51 -7.17
N LYS A 80 -0.22 -1.81 -7.52
CA LYS A 80 -0.16 -0.52 -8.22
C LYS A 80 -1.42 0.28 -7.96
N LEU A 81 -1.28 1.60 -7.95
CA LEU A 81 -2.41 2.52 -8.04
C LEU A 81 -2.83 2.60 -9.51
N MET A 82 -4.10 2.33 -9.79
CA MET A 82 -4.69 2.43 -11.12
C MET A 82 -5.03 3.89 -11.40
N GLU A 83 -4.54 4.42 -12.52
CA GLU A 83 -4.77 5.82 -12.88
C GLU A 83 -6.21 6.05 -13.38
N ASP A 84 -6.85 5.01 -13.92
CA ASP A 84 -8.17 5.10 -14.56
C ASP A 84 -9.30 5.33 -13.55
N ASP A 85 -9.34 4.55 -12.46
CA ASP A 85 -10.41 4.57 -11.46
C ASP A 85 -9.92 4.92 -10.05
N GLY A 86 -8.62 5.25 -9.91
CA GLY A 86 -7.99 5.55 -8.62
C GLY A 86 -7.93 4.36 -7.67
N SER A 87 -8.25 3.14 -8.11
CA SER A 87 -8.22 1.96 -7.26
C SER A 87 -6.79 1.51 -6.99
N PHE A 88 -6.54 1.02 -5.79
CA PHE A 88 -5.27 0.42 -5.42
C PHE A 88 -5.40 -1.10 -5.46
N VAL A 89 -4.63 -1.74 -6.34
CA VAL A 89 -4.68 -3.20 -6.53
C VAL A 89 -3.43 -3.82 -5.93
N ILE A 90 -3.60 -4.84 -5.10
CA ILE A 90 -2.53 -5.66 -4.53
C ILE A 90 -2.76 -7.10 -4.92
N GLN A 91 -1.72 -7.79 -5.35
CA GLN A 91 -1.72 -9.22 -5.62
C GLN A 91 -0.63 -9.90 -4.79
N GLU A 92 -1.02 -10.89 -4.00
CA GLU A 92 -0.10 -11.85 -3.41
C GLU A 92 0.48 -12.75 -4.51
N ILE A 93 1.80 -12.91 -4.48
CA ILE A 93 2.56 -13.61 -5.51
C ILE A 93 2.76 -15.07 -5.11
N LYS A 94 3.19 -15.29 -3.87
CA LYS A 94 3.49 -16.61 -3.32
C LYS A 94 3.55 -16.58 -1.80
N THR A 95 3.25 -17.71 -1.18
CA THR A 95 3.40 -17.87 0.26
C THR A 95 4.83 -18.23 0.63
N VAL A 96 5.42 -17.42 1.50
CA VAL A 96 6.80 -17.58 1.97
C VAL A 96 6.87 -18.22 3.35
N GLU A 97 5.81 -18.12 4.15
CA GLU A 97 5.76 -18.72 5.48
C GLU A 97 4.33 -19.14 5.81
N VAL A 98 4.19 -20.32 6.40
CA VAL A 98 2.92 -20.80 6.94
C VAL A 98 3.22 -21.38 8.31
N LYS A 99 2.60 -20.82 9.32
CA LYS A 99 2.52 -21.40 10.65
C LYS A 99 1.08 -21.85 10.85
N SER A 100 0.78 -23.11 10.53
CA SER A 100 -0.55 -23.70 10.68
C SER A 100 -0.43 -25.15 11.14
N ALA A 101 -1.48 -25.66 11.80
CA ALA A 101 -1.56 -27.07 12.17
C ALA A 101 -1.91 -27.97 10.97
N SER A 102 -2.61 -27.44 9.97
CA SER A 102 -2.93 -28.07 8.68
C SER A 102 -3.62 -27.05 7.76
N GLY A 103 -3.56 -27.23 6.44
CA GLY A 103 -4.32 -26.44 5.47
C GLY A 103 -3.62 -26.25 4.12
N GLY A 104 -4.43 -26.16 3.06
CA GLY A 104 -3.97 -25.68 1.74
C GLY A 104 -3.65 -24.19 1.79
N THR A 105 -2.77 -23.74 0.90
CA THR A 105 -2.35 -22.32 0.88
C THR A 105 -3.14 -21.57 -0.18
N CYS A 106 -3.65 -20.39 0.14
CA CYS A 106 -4.32 -19.53 -0.83
C CYS A 106 -3.65 -18.17 -0.86
N ILE A 107 -3.42 -17.68 -2.06
CA ILE A 107 -2.96 -16.31 -2.30
C ILE A 107 -4.14 -15.46 -2.72
N MET A 108 -4.12 -14.18 -2.37
CA MET A 108 -5.24 -13.26 -2.55
C MET A 108 -4.89 -12.11 -3.51
N ASN A 109 -5.89 -11.67 -4.26
CA ASN A 109 -5.85 -10.48 -5.10
C ASN A 109 -6.91 -9.50 -4.60
N TYR A 110 -6.47 -8.29 -4.27
CA TYR A 110 -7.25 -7.26 -3.58
C TYR A 110 -7.45 -6.06 -4.49
N LYS A 111 -8.66 -5.50 -4.47
CA LYS A 111 -8.98 -4.20 -5.07
C LYS A 111 -9.49 -3.27 -3.98
N PHE A 112 -8.80 -2.16 -3.76
CA PHE A 112 -9.09 -1.18 -2.73
C PHE A 112 -9.50 0.17 -3.31
N ALA A 113 -10.42 0.83 -2.62
CA ALA A 113 -10.55 2.28 -2.61
C ALA A 113 -9.69 2.84 -1.47
N TYR A 114 -8.87 3.84 -1.77
CA TYR A 114 -8.11 4.57 -0.76
C TYR A 114 -8.93 5.77 -0.27
N SER A 115 -8.88 6.04 1.04
CA SER A 115 -9.46 7.24 1.62
C SER A 115 -8.59 7.81 2.74
N LYS A 116 -8.71 9.12 2.98
CA LYS A 116 -7.98 9.84 4.03
C LYS A 116 -8.91 10.81 4.75
N SER A 117 -8.92 10.73 6.07
CA SER A 117 -9.66 11.64 6.94
C SER A 117 -8.72 12.19 8.02
N GLY A 118 -8.35 13.47 7.85
CA GLY A 118 -7.34 14.11 8.69
C GLY A 118 -5.99 13.39 8.61
N LYS A 119 -5.61 12.73 9.70
CA LYS A 119 -4.35 11.95 9.81
C LYS A 119 -4.55 10.45 9.59
N GLU A 120 -5.78 9.98 9.53
CA GLU A 120 -6.10 8.57 9.33
C GLU A 120 -6.24 8.26 7.85
N GLU A 121 -5.73 7.11 7.43
CA GLU A 121 -5.78 6.62 6.06
C GLU A 121 -6.33 5.19 6.05
N TYR A 122 -7.18 4.90 5.07
CA TYR A 122 -7.91 3.63 4.98
C TYR A 122 -7.82 3.03 3.58
N LEU A 123 -7.83 1.70 3.53
CA LEU A 123 -8.01 0.91 2.32
C LEU A 123 -9.22 0.00 2.52
N GLU A 124 -10.23 0.17 1.68
CA GLU A 124 -11.49 -0.57 1.78
C GLU A 124 -11.81 -1.20 0.44
N GLY A 125 -12.27 -2.45 0.41
CA GLY A 125 -12.66 -3.08 -0.83
C GLY A 125 -12.89 -4.57 -0.73
N THR A 126 -12.45 -5.30 -1.76
CA THR A 126 -12.72 -6.72 -1.91
C THR A 126 -11.47 -7.51 -2.25
N TYR A 127 -11.51 -8.81 -1.98
CA TYR A 127 -10.49 -9.74 -2.44
C TYR A 127 -11.11 -10.98 -3.11
N VAL A 128 -10.32 -11.62 -3.96
CA VAL A 128 -10.56 -12.97 -4.48
C VAL A 128 -9.33 -13.82 -4.22
N GLY A 129 -9.53 -15.03 -3.72
CA GLY A 129 -8.48 -15.98 -3.43
C GLY A 129 -8.27 -16.97 -4.56
N LYS A 130 -7.05 -17.47 -4.69
CA LYS A 130 -6.67 -18.56 -5.59
C LYS A 130 -5.89 -19.61 -4.81
N SER A 131 -6.20 -20.87 -5.03
CA SER A 131 -5.41 -21.99 -4.48
C SER A 131 -3.95 -21.96 -4.98
N GLU A 132 -3.01 -22.18 -4.07
CA GLU A 132 -1.57 -22.19 -4.35
C GLU A 132 -0.98 -23.58 -4.08
N ASP A 133 -0.46 -24.21 -5.14
CA ASP A 133 0.48 -25.33 -5.06
C ASP A 133 1.91 -24.76 -4.97
N ARG A 134 2.43 -24.75 -3.75
CA ARG A 134 3.77 -24.20 -3.44
C ARG A 134 4.90 -25.01 -4.07
N LEU A 135 4.67 -26.27 -4.44
CA LEU A 135 5.67 -27.13 -5.07
C LEU A 135 5.62 -27.03 -6.59
N ASN A 136 4.45 -26.81 -7.16
CA ASN A 136 4.27 -26.65 -8.60
C ASN A 136 3.28 -25.52 -8.94
N PRO A 137 3.76 -24.27 -9.13
CA PRO A 137 2.91 -23.12 -9.41
C PRO A 137 2.04 -23.24 -10.68
N LYS A 138 2.32 -24.21 -11.57
CA LYS A 138 1.49 -24.50 -12.74
C LYS A 138 0.15 -25.15 -12.37
N ASN A 139 0.07 -25.76 -11.20
CA ASN A 139 -1.14 -26.36 -10.64
C ASN A 139 -1.94 -25.37 -9.79
N ASN A 140 -1.50 -24.11 -9.72
CA ASN A 140 -2.28 -23.07 -9.04
C ASN A 140 -3.66 -22.95 -9.70
N GLY A 141 -4.64 -22.62 -8.88
CA GLY A 141 -6.02 -22.47 -9.29
C GLY A 141 -6.30 -21.27 -10.21
N VAL A 142 -7.54 -20.83 -10.18
CA VAL A 142 -8.00 -19.58 -10.81
C VAL A 142 -8.50 -18.59 -9.76
N TRP A 143 -8.34 -17.29 -10.00
CA TRP A 143 -8.83 -16.28 -9.06
C TRP A 143 -10.34 -16.44 -8.81
N GLY A 144 -10.72 -16.54 -7.54
CA GLY A 144 -12.08 -16.80 -7.08
C GLY A 144 -12.33 -18.24 -6.64
N ASP A 145 -11.43 -19.19 -6.96
CA ASP A 145 -11.60 -20.59 -6.58
C ASP A 145 -11.25 -20.89 -5.11
N CYS A 146 -10.49 -19.99 -4.46
CA CYS A 146 -10.25 -20.02 -3.03
C CYS A 146 -10.96 -18.85 -2.34
N GLY A 147 -12.24 -18.68 -2.68
CA GLY A 147 -13.15 -17.76 -2.02
C GLY A 147 -12.89 -16.30 -2.36
N GLY A 148 -13.54 -15.43 -1.58
CA GLY A 148 -13.48 -13.99 -1.72
C GLY A 148 -14.26 -13.33 -0.59
N GLY A 149 -14.24 -12.00 -0.58
CA GLY A 149 -14.88 -11.25 0.47
C GLY A 149 -14.52 -9.78 0.48
N THR A 150 -14.83 -9.13 1.60
CA THR A 150 -14.56 -7.71 1.85
C THR A 150 -13.34 -7.54 2.73
N VAL A 151 -12.62 -6.45 2.57
CA VAL A 151 -11.41 -6.13 3.33
C VAL A 151 -11.42 -4.67 3.76
N PHE A 152 -10.97 -4.43 4.99
CA PHE A 152 -10.85 -3.11 5.58
C PHE A 152 -9.52 -3.01 6.31
N LEU A 153 -8.68 -2.05 5.92
CA LEU A 153 -7.38 -1.79 6.53
C LEU A 153 -7.23 -0.31 6.86
N ARG A 154 -6.51 -0.03 7.94
CA ARG A 154 -6.12 1.32 8.35
C ARG A 154 -4.60 1.41 8.42
N ARG A 155 -4.04 2.55 8.04
CA ARG A 155 -2.60 2.81 8.22
C ARG A 155 -2.28 2.89 9.71
N VAL A 156 -1.25 2.18 10.15
CA VAL A 156 -0.80 2.13 11.54
C VAL A 156 0.72 2.29 11.64
N GLN A 157 1.20 2.65 12.83
CA GLN A 157 2.64 2.75 13.10
C GLN A 157 3.24 1.45 13.64
N ASN A 158 2.41 0.61 14.25
CA ASN A 158 2.85 -0.60 14.94
C ASN A 158 2.40 -1.86 14.18
N SER A 159 3.36 -2.76 13.99
CA SER A 159 3.18 -4.08 13.39
C SER A 159 2.90 -5.11 14.49
N ASP A 160 2.05 -6.10 14.19
CA ASP A 160 1.92 -7.29 15.04
C ASP A 160 3.05 -8.30 14.75
N PHE A 161 3.72 -8.17 13.62
CA PHE A 161 4.82 -9.02 13.16
C PHE A 161 6.18 -8.31 13.19
N TYR A 162 7.23 -9.03 12.81
CA TYR A 162 8.52 -8.41 12.51
C TYR A 162 8.39 -7.33 11.43
N VAL A 163 8.93 -6.14 11.69
CA VAL A 163 8.94 -5.05 10.72
C VAL A 163 10.02 -5.33 9.66
N GLU A 164 9.61 -5.45 8.41
CA GLU A 164 10.50 -5.76 7.30
C GLU A 164 11.63 -4.72 7.16
N PRO A 165 12.84 -5.13 6.75
CA PRO A 165 13.99 -4.21 6.64
C PRO A 165 13.70 -2.96 5.81
N PHE A 166 12.94 -3.10 4.72
CA PHE A 166 12.60 -2.00 3.80
C PHE A 166 11.71 -0.90 4.41
N LEU A 167 11.13 -1.15 5.59
CA LEU A 167 10.40 -0.16 6.39
C LEU A 167 11.23 0.43 7.54
N ARG A 168 12.33 -0.21 7.93
CA ARG A 168 13.21 0.25 9.01
C ARG A 168 14.25 1.25 8.52
N ASP A 169 14.74 1.05 7.30
CA ASP A 169 15.78 1.90 6.73
C ASP A 169 15.16 3.16 6.10
N LYS A 170 15.31 4.30 6.77
CA LYS A 170 15.21 5.60 6.10
C LYS A 170 16.46 5.72 5.20
N PRO A 171 16.35 5.84 3.87
CA PRO A 171 17.52 6.14 3.07
C PRO A 171 18.06 7.49 3.51
N GLU A 172 19.25 7.50 4.13
CA GLU A 172 20.01 8.74 4.28
C GLU A 172 20.26 9.30 2.88
N VAL A 173 19.71 10.49 2.61
CA VAL A 173 20.10 11.27 1.45
C VAL A 173 21.56 11.61 1.64
N LYS A 174 22.48 10.83 1.05
CA LYS A 174 23.87 11.25 0.94
C LYS A 174 23.86 12.57 0.17
N ALA A 175 24.17 13.65 0.88
CA ALA A 175 24.31 14.97 0.27
C ALA A 175 25.30 14.84 -0.90
N PRO A 176 25.04 15.50 -2.05
CA PRO A 176 25.97 15.48 -3.16
C PRO A 176 27.33 15.99 -2.66
N VAL A 177 28.35 15.15 -2.82
CA VAL A 177 29.75 15.53 -2.54
C VAL A 177 30.04 16.73 -3.42
N LYS A 178 30.33 17.88 -2.81
CA LYS A 178 30.83 19.05 -3.54
C LYS A 178 32.20 18.69 -4.08
N ASP A 179 32.29 18.37 -5.37
CA ASP A 179 33.56 18.26 -6.08
C ASP A 179 34.29 19.59 -5.95
N THR A 180 35.30 19.61 -5.09
CA THR A 180 36.18 20.75 -4.96
C THR A 180 37.22 20.61 -6.06
N VAL A 181 36.94 21.22 -7.21
CA VAL A 181 37.90 21.35 -8.31
C VAL A 181 39.12 22.11 -7.76
N LYS A 182 40.22 21.40 -7.52
CA LYS A 182 41.51 22.02 -7.22
C LYS A 182 42.05 22.62 -8.51
N THR A 183 41.89 23.93 -8.68
CA THR A 183 42.62 24.70 -9.68
C THR A 183 44.11 24.64 -9.33
N LYS A 184 44.90 24.02 -10.21
CA LYS A 184 46.35 24.00 -10.13
C LYS A 184 46.86 25.30 -10.75
N ILE A 185 47.56 26.13 -9.96
CA ILE A 185 48.40 27.24 -10.42
C ILE A 185 49.76 26.66 -10.84
#